data_AF-A0A521C1K5-F1
#
_entry.id   AF-A0A521C1K5-F1
#
_cell.length_a   1.000
_cell.length_b   1.000
_cell.length_c   1.000
_cell.angle_alpha   90.00
_cell.angle_beta   90.00
_cell.angle_gamma   90.00
#
_symmetry.space_group_name_H-M   'P 1'
#
loop_
_entity.id
_entity.type
_entity.pdbx_description
1 polymer ?
#
loop_
_entity_poly.entity_id
_entity_poly.type
_entity_poly.pdbx_seq_one_letter_code
_entity_poly.pdbx_strand_id
1 'polypeptide(L)'
;MTLTTTDLAQIKTLGILPEDVELQLERFKNGFPDIKLSSIASENKGIKILSQDALNHYINFYHTHLSAKKLVKFVPASGAASRMFKSLYKYLEDRVDKEDEDIKLFFNHINNFAFAGELFALLGDEKDRLIQNRDKKVIDTLLNEKGLNYGSLPKALLTFHQYADGQTTKAIDEHLIEGAQYCSDSENKVCLHFTVSDEHMVLIKTHLNKVKGKFEKRFGKTFELTFSVQDKATDTLAVDMNNEPFRLDDGSLLFRPGGHGALIKNLNDITADIVFIKNIDNVAAEWMIKDTVDYKKALGGLLLETQSVLFGYCNQLKDAQYLSESTEQEIINFLYTRLGFCVPENFGKKTERDKIAYLFNKLNRPLRICGVVKSSNTGGGPFWVRDADGALSLQLVETAQVNLNDHTQAEILNASEYANITDLVCGVKDFENKAFELLNYRDSDTGFIAEKSQSGKALKAMELPGLWNGAMSDWNTTFVEVPITTFNPVKTVLDLLNKEHQGH
;
A
#
# COMPACT_ATOMS: atom_id res chain seq x y z
N MET A 1 13.25 21.89 -25.02
CA MET A 1 12.72 21.01 -26.08
C MET A 1 11.25 21.36 -26.29
N THR A 2 10.72 21.26 -27.50
CA THR A 2 9.33 21.68 -27.80
C THR A 2 8.47 20.45 -28.06
N LEU A 3 7.46 20.23 -27.21
CA LEU A 3 6.42 19.22 -27.43
C LEU A 3 5.67 19.56 -28.73
N THR A 4 5.39 18.55 -29.56
CA THR A 4 4.62 18.75 -30.79
C THR A 4 3.13 18.93 -30.50
N THR A 5 2.36 19.41 -31.47
CA THR A 5 0.89 19.50 -31.34
C THR A 5 0.24 18.14 -31.05
N THR A 6 0.79 17.07 -31.63
CA THR A 6 0.33 15.69 -31.38
C THR A 6 0.62 15.26 -29.94
N ASP A 7 1.79 15.61 -29.41
CA ASP A 7 2.16 15.32 -28.03
C ASP A 7 1.21 16.02 -27.04
N LEU A 8 0.91 17.31 -27.27
CA LEU A 8 -0.03 18.07 -26.45
C LEU A 8 -1.45 17.51 -26.50
N ALA A 9 -1.88 16.99 -27.65
CA ALA A 9 -3.17 16.32 -27.78
C ALA A 9 -3.21 14.99 -26.99
N GLN A 10 -2.13 14.22 -27.02
CA GLN A 10 -1.99 12.99 -26.23
C GLN A 10 -2.02 13.29 -24.72
N ILE A 11 -1.21 14.25 -24.26
CA ILE A 11 -1.14 14.72 -22.87
C ILE A 11 -2.53 15.14 -22.36
N LYS A 12 -3.23 15.96 -23.15
CA LYS A 12 -4.59 16.40 -22.81
C LYS A 12 -5.60 15.25 -22.74
N THR A 13 -5.47 14.23 -23.59
CA THR A 13 -6.34 13.05 -23.58
C THR A 13 -6.16 12.22 -22.30
N LEU A 14 -4.95 12.21 -21.73
CA LEU A 14 -4.65 11.59 -20.45
C LEU A 14 -5.10 12.43 -19.24
N GLY A 15 -5.54 13.67 -19.45
CA GLY A 15 -5.91 14.60 -18.39
C GLY A 15 -4.73 15.23 -17.65
N ILE A 16 -3.51 15.10 -18.21
CA ILE A 16 -2.28 15.67 -17.64
C ILE A 16 -2.14 17.11 -18.12
N LEU A 17 -1.72 18.03 -17.24
CA LEU A 17 -1.40 19.40 -17.65
C LEU A 17 -0.01 19.43 -18.32
N PRO A 18 0.20 20.18 -19.41
CA PRO A 18 1.53 20.30 -20.03
C PRO A 18 2.61 20.77 -19.04
N GLU A 19 2.25 21.64 -18.11
CA GLU A 19 3.12 22.13 -17.03
C GLU A 19 3.61 20.98 -16.11
N ASP A 20 2.76 20.00 -15.83
CA ASP A 20 3.15 18.82 -15.04
C ASP A 20 4.18 17.96 -15.80
N VAL A 21 4.05 17.85 -17.13
CA VAL A 21 5.02 17.14 -17.97
C VAL A 21 6.35 17.86 -18.02
N GLU A 22 6.34 19.20 -18.09
CA GLU A 22 7.55 20.01 -18.01
C GLU A 22 8.27 19.80 -16.66
N LEU A 23 7.52 19.82 -15.56
CA LEU A 23 8.05 19.55 -14.23
C LEU A 23 8.63 18.12 -14.13
N GLN A 24 7.97 17.11 -14.71
CA GLN A 24 8.50 15.74 -14.77
C GLN A 24 9.83 15.70 -15.52
N LEU A 25 9.95 16.38 -16.67
CA LEU A 25 11.19 16.44 -17.43
C LEU A 25 12.31 17.14 -16.66
N GLU A 26 12.01 18.19 -15.89
CA GLU A 26 12.97 18.82 -14.98
C GLU A 26 13.43 17.86 -13.89
N ARG A 27 12.51 17.10 -13.29
CA ARG A 27 12.85 16.07 -12.28
C ARG A 27 13.72 14.96 -12.85
N PHE A 28 13.52 14.53 -14.10
CA PHE A 28 14.42 13.57 -14.73
C PHE A 28 15.85 14.10 -14.90
N LYS A 29 16.00 15.41 -15.12
CA LYS A 29 17.31 16.06 -15.26
C LYS A 29 17.99 16.31 -13.92
N ASN A 30 17.23 16.79 -12.94
CA ASN A 30 17.76 17.24 -11.65
C ASN A 30 17.77 16.14 -10.58
N GLY A 31 16.97 15.10 -10.75
CA GLY A 31 16.70 14.09 -9.73
C GLY A 31 15.73 14.58 -8.64
N PHE A 32 15.45 13.69 -7.70
CA PHE A 32 14.81 14.04 -6.43
C PHE A 32 15.88 14.24 -5.36
N PRO A 33 15.66 15.14 -4.38
CA PRO A 33 16.54 15.25 -3.23
C PRO A 33 16.61 13.93 -2.45
N ASP A 34 17.82 13.52 -2.07
CA ASP A 34 18.01 12.37 -1.19
C ASP A 34 17.44 12.67 0.21
N ILE A 35 16.67 11.73 0.76
CA ILE A 35 16.20 11.79 2.14
C ILE A 35 17.42 11.67 3.08
N LYS A 36 17.40 12.48 4.15
CA LYS A 36 18.43 12.48 5.20
C LYS A 36 17.93 11.74 6.44
N LEU A 37 18.33 10.48 6.56
CA LEU A 37 18.09 9.64 7.71
C LEU A 37 18.89 10.17 8.91
N SER A 38 18.20 10.39 10.03
CA SER A 38 18.83 10.74 11.31
C SER A 38 19.11 9.50 12.16
N SER A 39 18.20 8.51 12.16
CA SER A 39 18.38 7.22 12.84
C SER A 39 17.27 6.23 12.45
N ILE A 40 17.48 4.95 12.74
CA ILE A 40 16.42 3.94 12.68
C ILE A 40 15.27 4.26 13.65
N ALA A 41 14.06 3.80 13.31
CA ALA A 41 13.00 3.66 14.29
C ALA A 41 13.15 2.31 15.02
N SER A 42 12.94 2.29 16.33
CA SER A 42 13.03 1.08 17.15
C SER A 42 12.00 1.08 18.28
N GLU A 43 11.91 -0.03 19.01
CA GLU A 43 10.99 -0.27 20.13
C GLU A 43 10.96 0.86 21.17
N ASN A 44 12.12 1.49 21.42
CA ASN A 44 12.25 2.60 22.37
C ASN A 44 12.36 3.97 21.69
N LYS A 45 12.26 4.01 20.36
CA LYS A 45 12.51 5.20 19.56
C LYS A 45 11.62 5.20 18.30
N GLY A 46 10.32 5.31 18.51
CA GLY A 46 9.34 5.59 17.47
C GLY A 46 8.46 4.41 17.02
N ILE A 47 8.77 3.17 17.42
CA ILE A 47 7.88 2.02 17.21
C ILE A 47 7.14 1.70 18.51
N LYS A 48 5.82 1.73 18.48
CA LYS A 48 5.00 1.35 19.62
C LYS A 48 4.81 -0.17 19.66
N ILE A 49 5.22 -0.80 20.76
CA ILE A 49 4.85 -2.20 21.06
C ILE A 49 3.58 -2.20 21.89
N LEU A 50 2.61 -3.01 21.49
CA LEU A 50 1.39 -3.23 22.28
C LEU A 50 1.59 -4.45 23.19
N SER A 51 1.55 -4.23 24.51
CA SER A 51 1.32 -5.33 25.43
C SER A 51 -0.07 -5.95 25.18
N GLN A 52 -0.32 -7.15 25.70
CA GLN A 52 -1.63 -7.78 25.57
C GLN A 52 -2.76 -6.90 26.16
N ASP A 53 -2.51 -6.23 27.27
CA ASP A 53 -3.47 -5.31 27.89
C ASP A 53 -3.72 -4.07 27.02
N ALA A 54 -2.67 -3.49 26.44
CA ALA A 54 -2.80 -2.37 25.52
C ALA A 54 -3.55 -2.77 24.23
N LEU A 55 -3.27 -3.96 23.69
CA LEU A 55 -3.99 -4.52 22.55
C LEU A 55 -5.48 -4.66 22.86
N ASN A 56 -5.82 -5.28 23.99
CA ASN A 56 -7.21 -5.45 24.43
C ASN A 56 -7.90 -4.10 24.69
N HIS A 57 -7.20 -3.14 25.30
CA HIS A 57 -7.68 -1.78 25.52
C HIS A 57 -8.06 -1.13 24.18
N TYR A 58 -7.18 -1.16 23.19
CA TYR A 58 -7.46 -0.55 21.90
C TYR A 58 -8.57 -1.26 21.12
N ILE A 59 -8.65 -2.59 21.18
CA ILE A 59 -9.78 -3.34 20.61
C ILE A 59 -11.11 -2.90 21.24
N ASN A 60 -11.15 -2.77 22.58
CA ASN A 60 -12.34 -2.32 23.29
C ASN A 60 -12.68 -0.86 22.97
N PHE A 61 -11.66 0.01 22.90
CA PHE A 61 -11.83 1.42 22.52
C PHE A 61 -12.44 1.54 21.13
N TYR A 62 -11.93 0.77 20.17
CA TYR A 62 -12.50 0.67 18.83
C TYR A 62 -13.98 0.32 18.89
N HIS A 63 -14.34 -0.80 19.51
CA HIS A 63 -15.73 -1.26 19.58
C HIS A 63 -16.70 -0.24 20.24
N THR A 64 -16.24 0.45 21.27
CA THR A 64 -17.06 1.41 22.02
C THR A 64 -17.22 2.77 21.33
N HIS A 65 -16.32 3.11 20.39
CA HIS A 65 -16.30 4.41 19.70
C HIS A 65 -16.59 4.32 18.19
N LEU A 66 -17.05 3.17 17.71
CA LEU A 66 -17.45 2.95 16.33
C LEU A 66 -18.83 3.53 15.97
N SER A 67 -19.66 3.85 16.95
CA SER A 67 -21.01 4.35 16.70
C SER A 67 -20.98 5.62 15.86
N ALA A 68 -21.80 5.66 14.80
CA ALA A 68 -21.87 6.76 13.84
C ALA A 68 -20.57 7.04 13.03
N LYS A 69 -19.59 6.12 13.03
CA LYS A 69 -18.40 6.20 12.18
C LYS A 69 -18.61 5.47 10.86
N LYS A 70 -18.28 6.12 9.75
CA LYS A 70 -18.21 5.51 8.43
C LYS A 70 -16.84 4.87 8.23
N LEU A 71 -16.84 3.55 8.08
CA LEU A 71 -15.63 2.75 7.87
C LEU A 71 -15.50 2.37 6.41
N VAL A 72 -14.29 2.40 5.87
CA VAL A 72 -14.00 1.87 4.53
C VAL A 72 -12.73 1.03 4.58
N LYS A 73 -12.79 -0.18 4.00
CA LYS A 73 -11.59 -0.96 3.70
C LYS A 73 -11.18 -0.66 2.25
N PHE A 74 -10.10 0.08 2.09
CA PHE A 74 -9.51 0.45 0.80
C PHE A 74 -8.45 -0.56 0.39
N VAL A 75 -8.63 -1.21 -0.76
CA VAL A 75 -7.83 -2.34 -1.21
C VAL A 75 -7.20 -2.01 -2.58
N PRO A 76 -5.90 -1.70 -2.62
CA PRO A 76 -5.16 -1.58 -3.87
C PRO A 76 -5.12 -2.93 -4.62
N ALA A 77 -5.78 -3.01 -5.77
CA ALA A 77 -6.00 -4.26 -6.52
C ALA A 77 -5.73 -4.15 -8.04
N SER A 78 -5.07 -3.08 -8.50
CA SER A 78 -4.84 -2.78 -9.92
C SER A 78 -3.65 -3.53 -10.54
N GLY A 79 -2.81 -4.18 -9.72
CA GLY A 79 -1.61 -4.87 -10.18
C GLY A 79 -1.91 -6.17 -10.93
N ALA A 80 -1.31 -6.33 -12.11
CA ALA A 80 -1.31 -7.58 -12.86
C ALA A 80 -0.53 -8.68 -12.13
N ALA A 81 -1.00 -9.93 -12.24
CA ALA A 81 -0.32 -11.07 -11.61
C ALA A 81 0.92 -11.55 -12.37
N SER A 82 1.17 -11.09 -13.59
CA SER A 82 2.23 -11.61 -14.48
C SER A 82 3.61 -11.79 -13.84
N ARG A 83 4.02 -10.87 -12.96
CA ARG A 83 5.30 -10.97 -12.22
C ARG A 83 5.38 -12.17 -11.28
N MET A 84 4.25 -12.61 -10.73
CA MET A 84 4.13 -13.79 -9.86
C MET A 84 4.55 -15.08 -10.57
N PHE A 85 4.41 -15.12 -11.91
CA PHE A 85 4.69 -16.28 -12.74
C PHE A 85 6.00 -16.14 -13.54
N LYS A 86 6.89 -15.22 -13.15
CA LYS A 86 8.13 -14.91 -13.90
C LYS A 86 8.99 -16.15 -14.19
N SER A 87 9.17 -17.05 -13.21
CA SER A 87 9.94 -18.28 -13.40
C SER A 87 9.26 -19.23 -14.40
N LEU A 88 7.94 -19.37 -14.31
CA LEU A 88 7.14 -20.18 -15.24
C LEU A 88 7.21 -19.64 -16.68
N TYR A 89 7.14 -18.32 -16.87
CA TYR A 89 7.33 -17.71 -18.20
C TYR A 89 8.72 -17.95 -18.77
N LYS A 90 9.78 -17.81 -17.95
CA LYS A 90 11.14 -18.15 -18.40
C LYS A 90 11.23 -19.59 -18.90
N TYR A 91 10.54 -20.52 -18.23
CA TYR A 91 10.50 -21.92 -18.65
C TYR A 91 9.72 -22.12 -19.94
N LEU A 92 8.55 -21.48 -20.10
CA LEU A 92 7.82 -21.50 -21.38
C LEU A 92 8.69 -21.03 -22.54
N GLU A 93 9.47 -19.97 -22.33
CA GLU A 93 10.33 -19.32 -23.33
C GLU A 93 11.72 -19.96 -23.50
N ASP A 94 11.97 -21.15 -22.94
CA ASP A 94 13.26 -21.86 -23.03
C ASP A 94 14.46 -21.09 -22.44
N ARG A 95 14.21 -20.11 -21.55
CA ARG A 95 15.28 -19.37 -20.85
C ARG A 95 15.82 -20.11 -19.62
N VAL A 96 15.05 -21.05 -19.10
CA VAL A 96 15.45 -22.02 -18.08
C VAL A 96 14.91 -23.39 -18.49
N ASP A 97 15.48 -24.47 -17.95
CA ASP A 97 15.05 -25.84 -18.26
C ASP A 97 14.22 -26.45 -17.12
N LYS A 98 13.79 -27.70 -17.31
CA LYS A 98 12.94 -28.44 -16.36
C LYS A 98 13.65 -28.80 -15.03
N GLU A 99 14.96 -28.60 -14.97
CA GLU A 99 15.79 -28.84 -13.81
C GLU A 99 16.00 -27.59 -12.95
N ASP A 100 15.51 -26.43 -13.40
CA ASP A 100 15.41 -25.21 -12.59
C ASP A 100 14.64 -25.48 -11.28
N GLU A 101 15.11 -24.89 -10.18
CA GLU A 101 14.60 -25.16 -8.84
C GLU A 101 13.14 -24.74 -8.67
N ASP A 102 12.77 -23.55 -9.18
CA ASP A 102 11.39 -23.07 -9.09
C ASP A 102 10.43 -23.97 -9.88
N ILE A 103 10.87 -24.45 -11.05
CA ILE A 103 10.10 -25.36 -11.90
C ILE A 103 9.95 -26.73 -11.24
N LYS A 104 11.02 -27.27 -10.64
CA LYS A 104 10.97 -28.49 -9.82
C LYS A 104 9.94 -28.36 -8.72
N LEU A 105 10.04 -27.30 -7.91
CA LEU A 105 9.14 -27.07 -6.78
C LEU A 105 7.69 -26.93 -7.23
N PHE A 106 7.42 -26.16 -8.28
CA PHE A 106 6.09 -25.99 -8.85
C PHE A 106 5.45 -27.34 -9.24
N PHE A 107 6.15 -28.16 -10.02
CA PHE A 107 5.60 -29.45 -10.46
C PHE A 107 5.52 -30.48 -9.32
N ASN A 108 6.51 -30.53 -8.43
CA ASN A 108 6.52 -31.49 -7.31
C ASN A 108 5.37 -31.22 -6.32
N HIS A 109 4.98 -29.94 -6.16
CA HIS A 109 3.92 -29.51 -5.24
C HIS A 109 2.64 -29.10 -5.97
N ILE A 110 2.46 -29.49 -7.24
CA ILE A 110 1.33 -29.00 -8.05
C ILE A 110 -0.05 -29.33 -7.46
N ASN A 111 -0.16 -30.43 -6.71
CA ASN A 111 -1.40 -30.83 -6.03
C ASN A 111 -1.72 -29.96 -4.80
N ASN A 112 -0.76 -29.18 -4.30
CA ASN A 112 -0.90 -28.35 -3.09
C ASN A 112 -1.35 -26.92 -3.43
N PHE A 113 -1.46 -26.56 -4.71
CA PHE A 113 -2.02 -25.27 -5.11
C PHE A 113 -3.54 -25.31 -5.09
N ALA A 114 -4.16 -24.27 -4.56
CA ALA A 114 -5.62 -24.16 -4.52
C ALA A 114 -6.29 -24.18 -5.90
N PHE A 115 -5.59 -23.77 -6.96
CA PHE A 115 -6.06 -23.82 -8.34
C PHE A 115 -5.85 -25.17 -9.04
N ALA A 116 -5.25 -26.16 -8.38
CA ALA A 116 -4.90 -27.44 -8.98
C ALA A 116 -6.11 -28.16 -9.57
N GLY A 117 -7.25 -28.16 -8.86
CA GLY A 117 -8.49 -28.78 -9.35
C GLY A 117 -8.98 -28.15 -10.66
N GLU A 118 -8.98 -26.82 -10.76
CA GLU A 118 -9.38 -26.09 -11.97
C GLU A 118 -8.41 -26.37 -13.13
N LEU A 119 -7.10 -26.40 -12.84
CA LEU A 119 -6.06 -26.71 -13.83
C LEU A 119 -6.16 -28.15 -14.35
N PHE A 120 -6.36 -29.12 -13.46
CA PHE A 120 -6.45 -30.53 -13.80
C PHE A 120 -7.68 -30.85 -14.64
N ALA A 121 -8.80 -30.18 -14.38
CA ALA A 121 -10.00 -30.31 -15.20
C ALA A 121 -9.76 -29.90 -16.66
N LEU A 122 -8.89 -28.91 -16.92
CA LEU A 122 -8.53 -28.46 -18.27
C LEU A 122 -7.51 -29.40 -18.95
N LEU A 123 -6.61 -30.01 -18.18
CA LEU A 123 -5.62 -30.95 -18.71
C LEU A 123 -6.23 -32.32 -19.07
N GLY A 124 -7.33 -32.70 -18.42
CA GLY A 124 -8.03 -33.96 -18.66
C GLY A 124 -7.15 -35.19 -18.39
N ASP A 125 -7.35 -36.25 -19.17
CA ASP A 125 -6.70 -37.56 -18.97
C ASP A 125 -5.17 -37.53 -19.14
N GLU A 126 -4.62 -36.54 -19.85
CA GLU A 126 -3.17 -36.42 -20.06
C GLU A 126 -2.44 -35.85 -18.85
N LYS A 127 -3.16 -35.31 -17.85
CA LYS A 127 -2.63 -34.60 -16.69
C LYS A 127 -1.42 -35.29 -16.07
N ASP A 128 -1.55 -36.55 -15.65
CA ASP A 128 -0.50 -37.22 -14.88
C ASP A 128 0.79 -37.40 -15.69
N ARG A 129 0.66 -37.70 -16.99
CA ARG A 129 1.81 -37.78 -17.93
C ARG A 129 2.48 -36.41 -18.08
N LEU A 130 1.68 -35.35 -18.24
CA LEU A 130 2.20 -33.98 -18.42
C LEU A 130 2.93 -33.49 -17.16
N ILE A 131 2.38 -33.74 -15.97
CA ILE A 131 2.99 -33.37 -14.69
C ILE A 131 4.29 -34.13 -14.45
N GLN A 132 4.29 -35.46 -14.64
CA GLN A 132 5.48 -36.29 -14.46
C GLN A 132 6.64 -35.87 -15.38
N ASN A 133 6.32 -35.46 -16.61
CA ASN A 133 7.32 -34.99 -17.57
C ASN A 133 7.69 -33.50 -17.42
N ARG A 134 7.08 -32.79 -16.46
CA ARG A 134 7.17 -31.32 -16.30
C ARG A 134 6.86 -30.59 -17.61
N ASP A 135 5.85 -31.07 -18.32
CA ASP A 135 5.52 -30.60 -19.67
C ASP A 135 5.03 -29.14 -19.65
N LYS A 136 5.56 -28.33 -20.57
CA LYS A 136 5.20 -26.91 -20.73
C LYS A 136 3.70 -26.70 -20.94
N LYS A 137 2.97 -27.69 -21.49
CA LYS A 137 1.51 -27.64 -21.65
C LYS A 137 0.78 -27.36 -20.32
N VAL A 138 1.31 -27.83 -19.19
CA VAL A 138 0.74 -27.54 -17.86
C VAL A 138 0.79 -26.05 -17.55
N ILE A 139 1.95 -25.42 -17.80
CA ILE A 139 2.16 -24.00 -17.54
C ILE A 139 1.43 -23.13 -18.57
N ASP A 140 1.40 -23.55 -19.85
CA ASP A 140 0.61 -22.89 -20.89
C ASP A 140 -0.88 -22.86 -20.54
N THR A 141 -1.42 -23.99 -20.06
CA THR A 141 -2.81 -24.10 -19.60
C THR A 141 -3.08 -23.24 -18.36
N LEU A 142 -2.10 -23.06 -17.47
CA LEU A 142 -2.25 -22.18 -16.32
C LEU A 142 -2.27 -20.70 -16.74
N LEU A 143 -1.33 -20.28 -17.57
CA LEU A 143 -1.05 -18.85 -17.79
C LEU A 143 -1.86 -18.22 -18.92
N ASN A 144 -2.20 -18.96 -19.97
CA ASN A 144 -2.72 -18.38 -21.20
C ASN A 144 -4.25 -18.54 -21.33
N GLU A 145 -4.84 -17.74 -22.23
CA GLU A 145 -6.30 -17.61 -22.43
C GLU A 145 -7.04 -18.92 -22.75
N LYS A 146 -6.34 -19.90 -23.33
CA LYS A 146 -6.92 -21.22 -23.64
C LYS A 146 -7.17 -22.08 -22.39
N GLY A 147 -6.60 -21.71 -21.25
CA GLY A 147 -6.83 -22.37 -19.98
C GLY A 147 -7.31 -21.39 -18.90
N LEU A 148 -6.61 -21.31 -17.78
CA LEU A 148 -7.03 -20.47 -16.64
C LEU A 148 -6.74 -18.99 -16.83
N ASN A 149 -5.90 -18.63 -17.80
CA ASN A 149 -5.54 -17.25 -18.12
C ASN A 149 -4.91 -16.46 -16.94
N TYR A 150 -4.24 -17.14 -16.01
CA TYR A 150 -3.67 -16.49 -14.82
C TYR A 150 -2.60 -15.45 -15.16
N GLY A 151 -2.00 -15.53 -16.35
CA GLY A 151 -1.04 -14.58 -16.86
C GLY A 151 -1.60 -13.18 -17.11
N SER A 152 -2.89 -13.11 -17.48
CA SER A 152 -3.58 -11.88 -17.87
C SER A 152 -4.55 -11.37 -16.81
N LEU A 153 -4.82 -12.16 -15.76
CA LEU A 153 -5.72 -11.77 -14.68
C LEU A 153 -4.99 -10.93 -13.59
N PRO A 154 -5.70 -10.03 -12.90
CA PRO A 154 -5.17 -9.39 -11.69
C PRO A 154 -5.11 -10.42 -10.56
N LYS A 155 -4.19 -10.21 -9.61
CA LYS A 155 -4.07 -11.09 -8.42
C LYS A 155 -5.39 -11.26 -7.67
N ALA A 156 -6.22 -10.22 -7.67
CA ALA A 156 -7.56 -10.21 -7.09
C ALA A 156 -8.42 -11.43 -7.50
N LEU A 157 -8.27 -11.90 -8.75
CA LEU A 157 -9.07 -12.97 -9.33
C LEU A 157 -8.38 -14.33 -9.34
N LEU A 158 -7.18 -14.44 -8.78
CA LEU A 158 -6.47 -15.71 -8.68
C LEU A 158 -6.95 -16.49 -7.47
N THR A 159 -7.17 -17.79 -7.64
CA THR A 159 -7.52 -18.71 -6.55
C THR A 159 -6.31 -18.90 -5.64
N PHE A 160 -6.41 -18.44 -4.40
CA PHE A 160 -5.32 -18.46 -3.41
C PHE A 160 -5.49 -19.61 -2.43
N HIS A 161 -6.71 -19.88 -1.97
CA HIS A 161 -6.95 -20.89 -0.94
C HIS A 161 -7.99 -21.91 -1.39
N GLN A 162 -7.82 -23.13 -0.87
CA GLN A 162 -8.78 -24.21 -0.93
C GLN A 162 -8.95 -24.75 0.48
N TYR A 163 -10.18 -24.84 0.98
CA TYR A 163 -10.49 -25.32 2.34
C TYR A 163 -10.86 -26.81 2.35
N ALA A 164 -10.89 -27.43 3.54
CA ALA A 164 -11.18 -28.86 3.71
C ALA A 164 -12.53 -29.31 3.12
N ASP A 165 -13.50 -28.41 2.99
CA ASP A 165 -14.80 -28.69 2.36
C ASP A 165 -14.77 -28.58 0.82
N GLY A 166 -13.58 -28.39 0.24
CA GLY A 166 -13.34 -28.24 -1.19
C GLY A 166 -13.63 -26.84 -1.74
N GLN A 167 -14.12 -25.90 -0.92
CA GLN A 167 -14.35 -24.53 -1.37
C GLN A 167 -13.03 -23.85 -1.70
N THR A 168 -13.00 -23.14 -2.82
CA THR A 168 -11.88 -22.28 -3.19
C THR A 168 -12.25 -20.81 -3.03
N THR A 169 -11.28 -19.99 -2.64
CA THR A 169 -11.40 -18.54 -2.55
C THR A 169 -10.30 -17.87 -3.35
N LYS A 170 -10.68 -16.75 -3.98
CA LYS A 170 -9.75 -15.85 -4.63
C LYS A 170 -9.22 -14.82 -3.64
N ALA A 171 -8.11 -14.18 -3.96
CA ALA A 171 -7.54 -13.14 -3.09
C ALA A 171 -8.59 -12.08 -2.71
N ILE A 172 -9.44 -11.65 -3.65
CA ILE A 172 -10.51 -10.68 -3.38
C ILE A 172 -11.59 -11.18 -2.41
N ASP A 173 -11.84 -12.49 -2.36
CA ASP A 173 -12.82 -13.10 -1.46
C ASP A 173 -12.35 -13.01 0.00
N GLU A 174 -11.05 -13.18 0.23
CA GLU A 174 -10.43 -13.02 1.55
C GLU A 174 -10.57 -11.60 2.09
N HIS A 175 -10.56 -10.60 1.20
CA HIS A 175 -10.83 -9.23 1.62
C HIS A 175 -12.25 -9.03 2.14
N LEU A 176 -13.25 -9.76 1.61
CA LEU A 176 -14.62 -9.76 2.13
C LEU A 176 -14.68 -10.42 3.51
N ILE A 177 -13.98 -11.55 3.69
CA ILE A 177 -13.88 -12.27 4.97
C ILE A 177 -13.28 -11.36 6.04
N GLU A 178 -12.11 -10.78 5.78
CA GLU A 178 -11.47 -9.84 6.69
C GLU A 178 -12.33 -8.59 6.96
N GLY A 179 -12.92 -8.01 5.90
CA GLY A 179 -13.76 -6.81 6.01
C GLY A 179 -14.94 -7.05 6.95
N ALA A 180 -15.56 -8.24 6.88
CA ALA A 180 -16.62 -8.65 7.78
C ALA A 180 -16.18 -8.67 9.25
N GLN A 181 -14.90 -8.92 9.55
CA GLN A 181 -14.42 -9.13 10.91
C GLN A 181 -13.99 -7.84 11.64
N TYR A 182 -13.45 -6.85 10.91
CA TYR A 182 -12.98 -5.60 11.52
C TYR A 182 -13.55 -4.31 10.91
N CYS A 183 -14.12 -4.31 9.70
CA CYS A 183 -14.56 -3.11 8.99
C CYS A 183 -16.10 -3.05 8.86
N SER A 184 -16.79 -3.41 9.93
CA SER A 184 -18.25 -3.39 10.01
C SER A 184 -18.69 -2.25 10.91
N ASP A 185 -19.62 -1.43 10.42
CA ASP A 185 -20.24 -0.40 11.26
C ASP A 185 -21.31 -0.99 12.20
N SER A 186 -21.95 -0.11 12.98
CA SER A 186 -23.01 -0.46 13.94
C SER A 186 -24.29 -0.99 13.29
N GLU A 187 -24.46 -0.84 11.98
CA GLU A 187 -25.60 -1.33 11.20
C GLU A 187 -25.28 -2.64 10.46
N ASN A 188 -24.16 -3.29 10.80
CA ASN A 188 -23.65 -4.49 10.13
C ASN A 188 -23.36 -4.29 8.63
N LYS A 189 -23.04 -3.06 8.23
CA LYS A 189 -22.62 -2.73 6.88
C LYS A 189 -21.10 -2.71 6.79
N VAL A 190 -20.58 -3.33 5.73
CA VAL A 190 -19.15 -3.44 5.43
C VAL A 190 -18.88 -2.75 4.11
N CYS A 191 -18.15 -1.63 4.14
CA CYS A 191 -17.80 -0.90 2.92
C CYS A 191 -16.39 -1.29 2.49
N LEU A 192 -16.27 -1.85 1.28
CA LEU A 192 -14.98 -2.09 0.63
C LEU A 192 -14.86 -1.24 -0.62
N HIS A 193 -13.69 -0.66 -0.79
CA HIS A 193 -13.32 0.07 -1.99
C HIS A 193 -12.11 -0.61 -2.64
N PHE A 194 -12.22 -0.98 -3.90
CA PHE A 194 -11.11 -1.57 -4.65
C PHE A 194 -10.61 -0.61 -5.73
N THR A 195 -9.30 -0.37 -5.78
CA THR A 195 -8.70 0.28 -6.94
C THR A 195 -8.31 -0.79 -7.96
N VAL A 196 -8.90 -0.75 -9.15
CA VAL A 196 -8.71 -1.79 -10.19
C VAL A 196 -8.24 -1.15 -11.48
N SER A 197 -7.76 -1.95 -12.44
CA SER A 197 -7.51 -1.45 -13.80
C SER A 197 -8.81 -1.36 -14.59
N ASP A 198 -8.87 -0.47 -15.58
CA ASP A 198 -9.99 -0.37 -16.53
C ASP A 198 -10.29 -1.73 -17.17
N GLU A 199 -9.25 -2.44 -17.59
CA GLU A 199 -9.29 -3.74 -18.26
C GLU A 199 -9.98 -4.82 -17.41
N HIS A 200 -9.73 -4.84 -16.10
CA HIS A 200 -10.21 -5.91 -15.22
C HIS A 200 -11.50 -5.54 -14.45
N MET A 201 -11.98 -4.30 -14.56
CA MET A 201 -13.17 -3.81 -13.86
C MET A 201 -14.40 -4.71 -14.04
N VAL A 202 -14.69 -5.11 -15.28
CA VAL A 202 -15.86 -5.94 -15.61
C VAL A 202 -15.74 -7.33 -15.00
N LEU A 203 -14.55 -7.95 -15.10
CA LEU A 203 -14.30 -9.28 -14.54
C LEU A 203 -14.45 -9.29 -13.01
N ILE A 204 -13.89 -8.28 -12.33
CA ILE A 204 -13.96 -8.13 -10.88
C ILE A 204 -15.41 -7.94 -10.41
N LYS A 205 -16.16 -7.04 -11.04
CA LYS A 205 -17.58 -6.82 -10.70
C LYS A 205 -18.41 -8.07 -10.91
N THR A 206 -18.16 -8.81 -11.99
CA THR A 206 -18.86 -10.06 -12.29
C THR A 206 -18.61 -11.11 -11.22
N HIS A 207 -17.35 -11.30 -10.81
CA HIS A 207 -17.00 -12.22 -9.74
C HIS A 207 -17.64 -11.83 -8.40
N LEU A 208 -17.52 -10.56 -8.00
CA LEU A 208 -18.07 -10.07 -6.74
C LEU A 208 -19.61 -10.17 -6.69
N ASN A 209 -20.32 -9.89 -7.79
CA ASN A 209 -21.77 -10.08 -7.87
C ASN A 209 -22.18 -11.54 -7.65
N LYS A 210 -21.35 -12.50 -8.09
CA LYS A 210 -21.61 -13.93 -7.89
C LYS A 210 -21.42 -14.37 -6.43
N VAL A 211 -20.43 -13.83 -5.73
CA VAL A 211 -20.07 -14.28 -4.37
C VAL A 211 -20.66 -13.43 -3.24
N LYS A 212 -21.05 -12.18 -3.51
CA LYS A 212 -21.53 -11.22 -2.49
C LYS A 212 -22.62 -11.80 -1.60
N GLY A 213 -23.70 -12.31 -2.19
CA GLY A 213 -24.84 -12.84 -1.42
C GLY A 213 -24.48 -14.03 -0.51
N LYS A 214 -23.49 -14.84 -0.91
CA LYS A 214 -22.96 -15.95 -0.08
C LYS A 214 -22.28 -15.39 1.17
N PHE A 215 -21.44 -14.36 1.03
CA PHE A 215 -20.74 -13.73 2.16
C PHE A 215 -21.68 -12.91 3.05
N GLU A 216 -22.65 -12.19 2.47
CA GLU A 216 -23.70 -11.49 3.22
C GLU A 216 -24.45 -12.44 4.15
N LYS A 217 -24.91 -13.58 3.59
CA LYS A 217 -25.61 -14.61 4.35
C LYS A 217 -24.71 -15.26 5.40
N ARG A 218 -23.44 -15.55 5.05
CA ARG A 218 -22.47 -16.20 5.97
C ARG A 218 -22.20 -15.34 7.20
N PHE A 219 -22.02 -14.04 7.03
CA PHE A 219 -21.61 -13.15 8.11
C PHE A 219 -22.77 -12.39 8.76
N GLY A 220 -23.98 -12.44 8.19
CA GLY A 220 -25.12 -11.64 8.66
C GLY A 220 -24.89 -10.15 8.47
N LYS A 221 -24.24 -9.76 7.36
CA LYS A 221 -23.82 -8.39 7.05
C LYS A 221 -24.27 -7.97 5.67
N THR A 222 -24.26 -6.67 5.41
CA THR A 222 -24.46 -6.11 4.06
C THR A 222 -23.13 -5.59 3.54
N PHE A 223 -22.83 -5.86 2.27
CA PHE A 223 -21.58 -5.39 1.65
C PHE A 223 -21.85 -4.24 0.68
N GLU A 224 -21.22 -3.10 0.91
CA GLU A 224 -21.13 -2.02 -0.08
C GLU A 224 -19.78 -2.11 -0.79
N LEU A 225 -19.80 -2.49 -2.06
CA LEU A 225 -18.59 -2.70 -2.87
C LEU A 225 -18.49 -1.57 -3.89
N THR A 226 -17.45 -0.75 -3.74
CA THR A 226 -17.17 0.39 -4.63
C THR A 226 -15.82 0.20 -5.31
N PHE A 227 -15.64 0.90 -6.42
CA PHE A 227 -14.47 0.74 -7.28
C PHE A 227 -14.02 2.10 -7.78
N SER A 228 -12.71 2.26 -7.91
CA SER A 228 -12.12 3.33 -8.70
C SER A 228 -11.01 2.76 -9.58
N VAL A 229 -10.58 3.54 -10.55
CA VAL A 229 -9.39 3.25 -11.35
C VAL A 229 -8.32 4.25 -10.99
N GLN A 230 -7.06 3.85 -11.13
CA GLN A 230 -5.96 4.82 -11.01
C GLN A 230 -6.15 5.90 -12.07
N ASP A 231 -6.09 7.15 -11.65
CA ASP A 231 -6.29 8.28 -12.55
C ASP A 231 -5.11 8.38 -13.54
N LYS A 232 -5.40 8.32 -14.84
CA LYS A 232 -4.38 8.45 -15.90
C LYS A 232 -3.69 9.82 -15.88
N ALA A 233 -4.30 10.83 -15.27
CA ALA A 233 -3.66 12.12 -15.02
C ALA A 233 -2.44 12.01 -14.07
N THR A 234 -2.29 10.89 -13.36
CA THR A 234 -1.13 10.60 -12.50
C THR A 234 -0.04 9.80 -13.22
N ASP A 235 -0.23 9.44 -14.49
CA ASP A 235 0.80 8.77 -15.26
C ASP A 235 1.99 9.71 -15.50
N THR A 236 3.20 9.15 -15.43
CA THR A 236 4.44 9.88 -15.68
C THR A 236 4.97 9.57 -17.07
N LEU A 237 5.52 10.59 -17.72
CA LEU A 237 6.21 10.45 -18.99
C LEU A 237 7.46 9.58 -18.78
N ALA A 238 7.62 8.54 -19.59
CA ALA A 238 8.89 7.82 -19.66
C ALA A 238 9.89 8.63 -20.49
N VAL A 239 11.16 8.57 -20.10
CA VAL A 239 12.26 9.20 -20.85
C VAL A 239 13.32 8.16 -21.19
N ASP A 240 14.13 8.44 -22.22
CA ASP A 240 15.32 7.66 -22.51
C ASP A 240 16.44 7.93 -21.48
N MET A 241 17.60 7.28 -21.67
CA MET A 241 18.73 7.48 -20.76
C MET A 241 19.30 8.90 -20.79
N ASN A 242 19.04 9.68 -21.85
CA ASN A 242 19.44 11.08 -22.00
C ASN A 242 18.41 12.08 -21.44
N ASN A 243 17.34 11.61 -20.79
CA ASN A 243 16.22 12.43 -20.29
C ASN A 243 15.35 13.05 -21.39
N GLU A 244 15.33 12.47 -22.59
CA GLU A 244 14.42 12.90 -23.65
C GLU A 244 13.14 12.04 -23.67
N PRO A 245 11.96 12.62 -24.00
CA PRO A 245 10.69 11.87 -24.03
C PRO A 245 10.79 10.56 -24.81
N PHE A 246 10.47 9.45 -24.16
CA PHE A 246 10.54 8.14 -24.78
C PHE A 246 9.37 7.97 -25.76
N ARG A 247 9.69 7.62 -27.01
CA ARG A 247 8.71 7.41 -28.07
C ARG A 247 8.57 5.93 -28.43
N LEU A 248 7.33 5.51 -28.65
CA LEU A 248 7.01 4.22 -29.23
C LEU A 248 7.30 4.22 -30.73
N ASP A 249 7.27 3.03 -31.36
CA ASP A 249 7.59 2.89 -32.78
C ASP A 249 6.58 3.60 -33.70
N ASP A 250 5.38 3.92 -33.19
CA ASP A 250 4.35 4.74 -33.87
C ASP A 250 4.56 6.26 -33.69
N GLY A 251 5.59 6.67 -32.94
CA GLY A 251 5.93 8.07 -32.67
C GLY A 251 5.23 8.68 -31.45
N SER A 252 4.26 7.98 -30.82
CA SER A 252 3.57 8.45 -29.62
C SER A 252 4.47 8.45 -28.39
N LEU A 253 4.13 9.29 -27.40
CA LEU A 253 4.84 9.31 -26.12
C LEU A 253 4.46 8.10 -25.27
N LEU A 254 5.44 7.53 -24.57
CA LEU A 254 5.19 6.46 -23.60
C LEU A 254 4.93 7.06 -22.21
N PHE A 255 3.72 6.83 -21.69
CA PHE A 255 3.38 7.11 -20.29
C PHE A 255 3.36 5.82 -19.48
N ARG A 256 3.71 5.92 -18.20
CA ARG A 256 3.68 4.82 -17.24
C ARG A 256 2.85 5.22 -16.03
N PRO A 257 2.16 4.27 -15.38
CA PRO A 257 1.54 4.54 -14.09
C PRO A 257 2.54 5.15 -13.12
N GLY A 258 2.18 6.26 -12.47
CA GLY A 258 3.04 7.00 -11.53
C GLY A 258 3.34 6.27 -10.20
N GLY A 259 3.31 4.94 -10.21
CA GLY A 259 3.54 4.08 -9.04
C GLY A 259 2.40 4.13 -8.03
N HIS A 260 2.69 3.62 -6.84
CA HIS A 260 1.75 3.58 -5.72
C HIS A 260 1.35 4.98 -5.22
N GLY A 261 2.18 5.99 -5.52
CA GLY A 261 1.92 7.36 -5.13
C GLY A 261 0.64 7.95 -5.71
N ALA A 262 0.22 7.47 -6.88
CA ALA A 262 -1.03 7.87 -7.51
C ALA A 262 -2.29 7.56 -6.66
N LEU A 263 -2.21 6.57 -5.77
CA LEU A 263 -3.37 6.11 -4.99
C LEU A 263 -3.82 7.11 -3.93
N ILE A 264 -3.00 8.11 -3.58
CA ILE A 264 -3.42 9.15 -2.63
C ILE A 264 -4.60 9.96 -3.20
N LYS A 265 -4.69 10.13 -4.53
CA LYS A 265 -5.83 10.76 -5.19
C LYS A 265 -7.09 9.91 -5.05
N ASN A 266 -6.98 8.60 -5.29
CA ASN A 266 -8.09 7.67 -5.05
C ASN A 266 -8.55 7.68 -3.59
N LEU A 267 -7.61 7.80 -2.64
CA LEU A 267 -7.92 7.93 -1.22
C LEU A 267 -8.62 9.26 -0.88
N ASN A 268 -8.21 10.37 -1.52
CA ASN A 268 -8.81 11.70 -1.34
C ASN A 268 -10.31 11.70 -1.64
N ASP A 269 -10.71 10.91 -2.64
CA ASP A 269 -12.12 10.80 -3.05
C ASP A 269 -12.95 9.90 -2.10
N ILE A 270 -12.32 9.23 -1.13
CA ILE A 270 -13.02 8.36 -0.17
C ILE A 270 -13.61 9.19 0.97
N THR A 271 -14.95 9.23 1.01
CA THR A 271 -15.66 9.75 2.18
C THR A 271 -15.75 8.68 3.27
N ALA A 272 -14.92 8.79 4.31
CA ALA A 272 -14.95 7.91 5.48
C ALA A 272 -14.40 8.65 6.73
N ASP A 273 -14.69 8.13 7.92
CA ASP A 273 -14.05 8.56 9.17
C ASP A 273 -12.77 7.76 9.43
N ILE A 274 -12.80 6.46 9.09
CA ILE A 274 -11.67 5.54 9.22
C ILE A 274 -11.50 4.78 7.91
N VAL A 275 -10.28 4.78 7.38
CA VAL A 275 -9.91 3.99 6.19
C VAL A 275 -8.86 2.95 6.56
N PHE A 276 -9.19 1.68 6.38
CA PHE A 276 -8.24 0.57 6.49
C PHE A 276 -7.62 0.29 5.13
N ILE A 277 -6.30 0.34 5.02
CA ILE A 277 -5.57 0.09 3.78
C ILE A 277 -4.79 -1.21 3.92
N LYS A 278 -4.92 -2.09 2.93
CA LYS A 278 -4.18 -3.36 2.82
C LYS A 278 -4.14 -3.80 1.35
N ASN A 279 -2.96 -4.18 0.85
CA ASN A 279 -2.78 -4.65 -0.53
C ASN A 279 -3.56 -5.95 -0.80
N ILE A 280 -4.03 -6.12 -2.04
CA ILE A 280 -4.83 -7.27 -2.48
C ILE A 280 -4.16 -8.63 -2.29
N ASP A 281 -2.82 -8.66 -2.31
CA ASP A 281 -2.03 -9.89 -2.25
C ASP A 281 -1.59 -10.27 -0.83
N ASN A 282 -1.74 -9.37 0.15
CA ASN A 282 -1.46 -9.64 1.55
C ASN A 282 -2.72 -10.21 2.23
N VAL A 283 -2.95 -11.50 2.06
CA VAL A 283 -4.08 -12.23 2.65
C VAL A 283 -3.59 -13.59 3.14
N ALA A 284 -4.30 -14.20 4.08
CA ALA A 284 -4.03 -15.57 4.50
C ALA A 284 -5.34 -16.35 4.60
N ALA A 285 -5.25 -17.66 4.64
CA ALA A 285 -6.36 -18.54 4.89
C ALA A 285 -7.05 -18.13 6.20
N GLU A 286 -8.38 -18.13 6.17
CA GLU A 286 -9.23 -17.58 7.25
C GLU A 286 -8.91 -18.13 8.66
N TRP A 287 -8.39 -19.35 8.78
CA TRP A 287 -8.02 -19.91 10.09
C TRP A 287 -6.74 -19.28 10.69
N MET A 288 -5.96 -18.53 9.91
CA MET A 288 -4.72 -17.84 10.33
C MET A 288 -4.87 -16.34 10.54
N ILE A 289 -6.02 -15.73 10.24
CA ILE A 289 -6.14 -14.25 10.24
C ILE A 289 -6.48 -13.63 11.61
N LYS A 290 -6.49 -14.41 12.70
CA LYS A 290 -6.83 -13.90 14.04
C LYS A 290 -5.98 -12.67 14.42
N ASP A 291 -4.66 -12.77 14.25
CA ASP A 291 -3.75 -11.65 14.56
C ASP A 291 -4.04 -10.44 13.66
N THR A 292 -4.32 -10.66 12.38
CA THR A 292 -4.71 -9.59 11.44
C THR A 292 -5.95 -8.86 11.96
N VAL A 293 -6.97 -9.60 12.39
CA VAL A 293 -8.24 -9.04 12.86
C VAL A 293 -8.06 -8.26 14.16
N ASP A 294 -7.36 -8.84 15.13
CA ASP A 294 -7.14 -8.22 16.44
C ASP A 294 -6.29 -6.95 16.32
N TYR A 295 -5.20 -7.01 15.56
CA TYR A 295 -4.36 -5.83 15.34
C TYR A 295 -5.08 -4.77 14.51
N LYS A 296 -5.83 -5.11 13.46
CA LYS A 296 -6.62 -4.09 12.71
C LYS A 296 -7.59 -3.34 13.61
N LYS A 297 -8.29 -4.03 14.51
CA LYS A 297 -9.16 -3.40 15.51
C LYS A 297 -8.37 -2.52 16.47
N ALA A 298 -7.23 -3.01 16.97
CA ALA A 298 -6.36 -2.24 17.86
C ALA A 298 -5.80 -0.98 17.19
N LEU A 299 -5.33 -1.06 15.94
CA LEU A 299 -4.86 0.09 15.18
C LEU A 299 -6.00 1.11 14.97
N GLY A 300 -7.23 0.65 14.71
CA GLY A 300 -8.42 1.52 14.65
C GLY A 300 -8.75 2.19 15.98
N GLY A 301 -8.65 1.46 17.10
CA GLY A 301 -8.82 2.02 18.44
C GLY A 301 -7.75 3.04 18.80
N LEU A 302 -6.49 2.75 18.45
CA LEU A 302 -5.37 3.65 18.63
C LEU A 302 -5.54 4.93 17.81
N LEU A 303 -6.01 4.83 16.57
CA LEU A 303 -6.36 5.99 15.74
C LEU A 303 -7.40 6.86 16.45
N LEU A 304 -8.52 6.28 16.84
CA LEU A 304 -9.64 7.01 17.46
C LEU A 304 -9.23 7.71 18.77
N GLU A 305 -8.50 7.00 19.64
CA GLU A 305 -8.00 7.58 20.90
C GLU A 305 -7.03 8.74 20.62
N THR A 306 -6.14 8.56 19.64
CA THR A 306 -5.17 9.60 19.25
C THR A 306 -5.88 10.83 18.67
N GLN A 307 -6.89 10.63 17.81
CA GLN A 307 -7.70 11.72 17.26
C GLN A 307 -8.44 12.49 18.36
N SER A 308 -8.99 11.81 19.36
CA SER A 308 -9.69 12.46 20.47
C SER A 308 -8.80 13.49 21.18
N VAL A 309 -7.56 13.10 21.53
CA VAL A 309 -6.59 14.00 22.18
C VAL A 309 -6.13 15.10 21.22
N LEU A 310 -5.78 14.74 19.99
CA LEU A 310 -5.32 15.67 18.96
C LEU A 310 -6.36 16.75 18.65
N PHE A 311 -7.64 16.38 18.53
CA PHE A 311 -8.74 17.30 18.30
C PHE A 311 -9.00 18.20 19.52
N GLY A 312 -8.79 17.69 20.73
CA GLY A 312 -8.78 18.50 21.95
C GLY A 312 -7.77 19.64 21.87
N TYR A 313 -6.51 19.34 21.50
CA TYR A 313 -5.48 20.37 21.33
C TYR A 313 -5.78 21.33 20.17
N CYS A 314 -6.29 20.84 19.04
CA CYS A 314 -6.69 21.72 17.93
C CYS A 314 -7.76 22.73 18.36
N ASN A 315 -8.78 22.28 19.10
CA ASN A 315 -9.81 23.17 19.64
C ASN A 315 -9.25 24.18 20.65
N GLN A 316 -8.29 23.75 21.48
CA GLN A 316 -7.63 24.66 22.42
C GLN A 316 -6.80 25.73 21.71
N LEU A 317 -6.13 25.39 20.60
CA LEU A 317 -5.22 26.29 19.90
C LEU A 317 -5.87 27.19 18.85
N LYS A 318 -6.98 26.78 18.21
CA LYS A 318 -7.59 27.45 17.05
C LYS A 318 -7.76 28.97 17.22
N ASP A 319 -8.21 29.39 18.41
CA ASP A 319 -8.49 30.79 18.74
C ASP A 319 -7.64 31.28 19.94
N ALA A 320 -6.58 30.55 20.29
CA ALA A 320 -5.71 30.91 21.41
C ALA A 320 -4.87 32.14 21.09
N GLN A 321 -4.83 33.09 22.02
CA GLN A 321 -3.91 34.23 21.97
C GLN A 321 -2.66 34.02 22.83
N TYR A 322 -2.76 33.11 23.81
CA TYR A 322 -1.72 32.80 24.78
C TYR A 322 -1.63 31.28 24.94
N LEU A 323 -0.41 30.77 25.10
CA LEU A 323 -0.10 29.37 25.32
C LEU A 323 0.74 29.25 26.58
N SER A 324 0.14 28.71 27.66
CA SER A 324 0.90 28.45 28.88
C SER A 324 2.02 27.44 28.61
N GLU A 325 3.17 27.64 29.26
CA GLU A 325 4.35 26.76 29.16
C GLU A 325 4.00 25.29 29.42
N SER A 326 3.11 25.00 30.39
CA SER A 326 2.66 23.63 30.67
C SER A 326 1.97 22.98 29.47
N THR A 327 1.05 23.69 28.82
CA THR A 327 0.34 23.20 27.63
C THR A 327 1.29 23.10 26.43
N GLU A 328 2.21 24.03 26.25
CA GLU A 328 3.24 23.94 25.21
C GLU A 328 4.04 22.63 25.36
N GLN A 329 4.53 22.33 26.56
CA GLN A 329 5.30 21.11 26.84
C GLN A 329 4.45 19.84 26.71
N GLU A 330 3.19 19.89 27.15
CA GLU A 330 2.25 18.77 27.00
C GLU A 330 2.03 18.41 25.52
N ILE A 331 1.80 19.41 24.67
CA ILE A 331 1.60 19.23 23.22
C ILE A 331 2.90 18.74 22.55
N ILE A 332 4.05 19.32 22.89
CA ILE A 332 5.35 18.88 22.36
C ILE A 332 5.62 17.42 22.75
N ASN A 333 5.35 17.05 24.00
CA ASN A 333 5.52 15.68 24.45
C ASN A 333 4.54 14.73 23.74
N PHE A 334 3.30 15.15 23.49
CA PHE A 334 2.34 14.38 22.70
C PHE A 334 2.82 14.18 21.25
N LEU A 335 3.28 15.25 20.58
CA LEU A 335 3.86 15.17 19.24
C LEU A 335 5.01 14.17 19.19
N TYR A 336 5.91 14.20 20.16
CA TYR A 336 7.06 13.30 20.23
C TYR A 336 6.65 11.84 20.50
N THR A 337 5.94 11.61 21.61
CA THR A 337 5.67 10.26 22.13
C THR A 337 4.56 9.53 21.37
N ARG A 338 3.58 10.26 20.83
CA ARG A 338 2.42 9.68 20.15
C ARG A 338 2.53 9.73 18.63
N LEU A 339 3.08 10.81 18.08
CA LEU A 339 3.07 11.11 16.64
C LEU A 339 4.46 11.13 16.00
N GLY A 340 5.51 10.79 16.75
CA GLY A 340 6.85 10.67 16.21
C GLY A 340 7.41 11.97 15.63
N PHE A 341 7.12 13.12 16.25
CA PHE A 341 7.52 14.43 15.75
C PHE A 341 8.29 15.22 16.81
N CYS A 342 9.49 15.70 16.47
CA CYS A 342 10.30 16.60 17.27
C CYS A 342 10.31 18.00 16.64
N VAL A 343 9.94 19.01 17.43
CA VAL A 343 10.05 20.42 17.01
C VAL A 343 11.52 20.81 16.75
N PRO A 344 11.80 21.75 15.83
CA PRO A 344 13.17 22.19 15.56
C PRO A 344 13.77 22.93 16.75
N GLU A 345 15.10 22.95 16.86
CA GLU A 345 15.82 23.58 17.98
C GLU A 345 15.49 25.07 18.17
N ASN A 346 15.15 25.76 17.07
CA ASN A 346 14.78 27.18 17.10
C ASN A 346 13.32 27.43 17.51
N PHE A 347 12.51 26.39 17.78
CA PHE A 347 11.10 26.53 18.15
C PHE A 347 10.90 27.41 19.37
N GLY A 348 11.74 27.26 20.41
CA GLY A 348 11.67 28.07 21.62
C GLY A 348 11.92 29.58 21.41
N LYS A 349 12.54 29.97 20.29
CA LYS A 349 12.81 31.37 19.93
C LYS A 349 11.65 32.03 19.16
N LYS A 350 10.63 31.27 18.77
CA LYS A 350 9.46 31.78 18.06
C LYS A 350 8.61 32.66 18.98
N THR A 351 7.91 33.63 18.40
CA THR A 351 6.89 34.38 19.14
C THR A 351 5.78 33.43 19.57
N GLU A 352 5.05 33.78 20.62
CA GLU A 352 3.94 32.95 21.10
C GLU A 352 2.89 32.67 20.03
N ARG A 353 2.53 33.68 19.23
CA ARG A 353 1.62 33.53 18.09
C ARG A 353 2.15 32.52 17.08
N ASP A 354 3.45 32.58 16.77
CA ASP A 354 4.07 31.64 15.83
C ASP A 354 4.16 30.23 16.39
N LYS A 355 4.35 30.07 17.71
CA LYS A 355 4.30 28.76 18.38
C LYS A 355 2.91 28.15 18.29
N ILE A 356 1.86 28.92 18.61
CA ILE A 356 0.47 28.47 18.52
C ILE A 356 0.15 28.03 17.09
N ALA A 357 0.46 28.87 16.10
CA ALA A 357 0.22 28.56 14.69
C ALA A 357 1.01 27.32 14.23
N TYR A 358 2.26 27.20 14.65
CA TYR A 358 3.11 26.05 14.31
C TYR A 358 2.56 24.74 14.89
N LEU A 359 2.23 24.71 16.18
CA LEU A 359 1.69 23.52 16.84
C LEU A 359 0.32 23.16 16.27
N PHE A 360 -0.56 24.15 16.02
CA PHE A 360 -1.85 23.92 15.38
C PHE A 360 -1.67 23.28 13.99
N ASN A 361 -0.77 23.82 13.17
CA ASN A 361 -0.51 23.28 11.82
C ASN A 361 0.12 21.88 11.85
N LYS A 362 0.88 21.53 12.89
CA LYS A 362 1.43 20.18 13.09
C LYS A 362 0.38 19.19 13.60
N LEU A 363 -0.56 19.64 14.43
CA LEU A 363 -1.65 18.79 14.92
C LEU A 363 -2.75 18.61 13.86
N ASN A 364 -3.16 19.66 13.16
CA ASN A 364 -4.28 19.65 12.22
C ASN A 364 -3.88 19.12 10.83
N ARG A 365 -3.55 17.82 10.80
CA ARG A 365 -3.13 17.06 9.61
C ARG A 365 -3.88 15.73 9.57
N PRO A 366 -3.98 15.09 8.39
CA PRO A 366 -4.40 13.70 8.31
C PRO A 366 -3.55 12.81 9.23
N LEU A 367 -4.19 11.80 9.83
CA LEU A 367 -3.55 10.85 10.75
C LEU A 367 -3.45 9.48 10.11
N ARG A 368 -2.32 8.81 10.27
CA ARG A 368 -2.15 7.39 9.94
C ARG A 368 -1.48 6.62 11.07
N ILE A 369 -2.04 5.46 11.39
CA ILE A 369 -1.41 4.44 12.19
C ILE A 369 -0.88 3.37 11.24
N CYS A 370 0.41 3.08 11.31
CA CYS A 370 1.10 2.17 10.40
C CYS A 370 1.54 0.92 11.16
N GLY A 371 1.02 -0.24 10.77
CA GLY A 371 1.55 -1.53 11.20
C GLY A 371 2.88 -1.81 10.50
N VAL A 372 3.90 -2.19 11.27
CA VAL A 372 5.22 -2.62 10.78
C VAL A 372 5.59 -3.96 11.40
N VAL A 373 6.29 -4.82 10.66
CA VAL A 373 6.74 -6.13 11.16
C VAL A 373 8.24 -6.12 11.34
N LYS A 374 8.74 -6.83 12.35
CA LYS A 374 10.17 -7.01 12.57
C LYS A 374 10.74 -7.91 11.46
N SER A 375 11.54 -7.32 10.56
CA SER A 375 12.18 -7.99 9.41
C SER A 375 13.29 -7.12 8.83
N SER A 376 14.45 -7.71 8.52
CA SER A 376 15.70 -7.01 8.20
C SER A 376 16.00 -6.83 6.70
N ASN A 377 15.03 -7.00 5.79
CA ASN A 377 15.29 -6.91 4.34
C ASN A 377 14.09 -6.44 3.49
N THR A 378 13.71 -5.17 3.60
CA THR A 378 12.31 -4.78 3.31
C THR A 378 12.14 -3.75 2.20
N GLY A 379 13.21 -3.40 1.46
CA GLY A 379 13.15 -2.39 0.39
C GLY A 379 12.76 -0.98 0.88
N GLY A 380 12.67 -0.80 2.21
CA GLY A 380 12.17 0.40 2.88
C GLY A 380 11.61 0.09 4.27
N GLY A 381 11.40 1.11 5.10
CA GLY A 381 10.96 0.94 6.48
C GLY A 381 10.73 2.26 7.22
N PRO A 382 10.45 2.20 8.53
CA PRO A 382 10.27 3.39 9.36
C PRO A 382 11.62 3.98 9.82
N PHE A 383 11.81 5.29 9.63
CA PHE A 383 13.01 6.01 10.05
C PHE A 383 12.68 7.37 10.66
N TRP A 384 13.58 7.88 11.49
CA TRP A 384 13.61 9.29 11.83
C TRP A 384 14.31 10.07 10.72
N VAL A 385 13.59 10.97 10.08
CA VAL A 385 14.07 11.82 9.00
C VAL A 385 14.23 13.25 9.50
N ARG A 386 15.25 13.95 8.99
CA ARG A 386 15.43 15.38 9.26
C ARG A 386 14.78 16.21 8.17
N ASP A 387 13.81 17.02 8.57
CA ASP A 387 13.12 17.95 7.68
C ASP A 387 13.98 19.19 7.39
N ALA A 388 13.64 19.94 6.34
CA ALA A 388 14.40 21.11 5.90
C ALA A 388 14.45 22.25 6.95
N ASP A 389 13.45 22.34 7.83
CA ASP A 389 13.41 23.31 8.94
C ASP A 389 14.20 22.85 10.18
N GLY A 390 14.81 21.66 10.11
CA GLY A 390 15.57 21.04 11.19
C GLY A 390 14.74 20.19 12.15
N ALA A 391 13.43 20.09 11.95
CA ALA A 391 12.57 19.16 12.71
C ALA A 391 12.98 17.70 12.44
N LEU A 392 12.56 16.80 13.33
CA LEU A 392 12.67 15.36 13.11
C LEU A 392 11.27 14.75 13.07
N SER A 393 11.01 13.90 12.07
CA SER A 393 9.73 13.23 11.92
C SER A 393 9.92 11.76 11.59
N LEU A 394 9.03 10.92 12.10
CA LEU A 394 8.94 9.50 11.76
C LEU A 394 8.29 9.34 10.39
N GLN A 395 9.00 8.72 9.45
CA GLN A 395 8.54 8.55 8.08
C GLN A 395 8.76 7.12 7.58
N LEU A 396 7.93 6.70 6.62
CA LEU A 396 8.19 5.52 5.81
C LEU A 396 9.12 5.92 4.66
N VAL A 397 10.31 5.34 4.62
CA VAL A 397 11.34 5.64 3.62
C VAL A 397 11.68 4.38 2.83
N GLU A 398 11.66 4.49 1.50
CA GLU A 398 12.12 3.44 0.60
C GLU A 398 13.62 3.53 0.35
N THR A 399 14.26 2.38 0.09
CA THR A 399 15.70 2.33 -0.23
C THR A 399 16.07 3.26 -1.39
N ALA A 400 15.19 3.41 -2.38
CA ALA A 400 15.42 4.26 -3.55
C ALA A 400 15.49 5.76 -3.24
N GLN A 401 15.07 6.18 -2.05
CA GLN A 401 15.07 7.59 -1.62
C GLN A 401 16.33 7.97 -0.83
N VAL A 402 17.23 7.00 -0.58
CA VAL A 402 18.41 7.16 0.28
C VAL A 402 19.68 7.11 -0.57
N ASN A 403 20.60 8.05 -0.34
CA ASN A 403 21.89 8.06 -1.01
C ASN A 403 22.80 6.95 -0.48
N LEU A 404 22.87 5.82 -1.19
CA LEU A 404 23.71 4.69 -0.79
C LEU A 404 25.22 4.92 -0.98
N ASN A 405 25.63 6.00 -1.65
CA ASN A 405 27.05 6.38 -1.74
C ASN A 405 27.53 7.11 -0.48
N ASP A 406 26.61 7.61 0.35
CA ASP A 406 26.92 8.12 1.67
C ASP A 406 26.96 6.94 2.66
N HIS A 407 28.16 6.61 3.13
CA HIS A 407 28.39 5.50 4.05
C HIS A 407 27.53 5.59 5.32
N THR A 408 27.34 6.79 5.88
CA THR A 408 26.53 6.97 7.09
C THR A 408 25.06 6.70 6.82
N GLN A 409 24.54 7.14 5.67
CA GLN A 409 23.15 6.87 5.29
C GLN A 409 22.93 5.38 5.00
N ALA A 410 23.86 4.73 4.31
CA ALA A 410 23.82 3.29 4.04
C ALA A 410 23.87 2.47 5.33
N GLU A 411 24.70 2.85 6.31
CA GLU A 411 24.76 2.21 7.62
C GLU A 411 23.44 2.31 8.38
N ILE A 412 22.81 3.49 8.42
CA ILE A 412 21.51 3.68 9.08
C ILE A 412 20.43 2.82 8.40
N LEU A 413 20.37 2.83 7.06
CA LEU A 413 19.39 2.04 6.31
C LEU A 413 19.55 0.53 6.60
N ASN A 414 20.78 0.03 6.54
CA ASN A 414 21.08 -1.39 6.75
C ASN A 414 20.86 -1.85 8.20
N ALA A 415 20.80 -0.93 9.16
CA ALA A 415 20.50 -1.22 10.56
C ALA A 415 18.99 -1.32 10.85
N SER A 416 18.11 -1.10 9.86
CA SER A 416 16.66 -1.19 10.06
C SER A 416 16.22 -2.61 10.45
N GLU A 417 15.38 -2.67 11.48
CA GLU A 417 14.81 -3.94 11.98
C GLU A 417 13.34 -4.13 11.57
N TYR A 418 12.73 -3.16 10.89
CA TYR A 418 11.30 -3.14 10.60
C TYR A 418 10.97 -2.92 9.12
N ALA A 419 9.94 -3.63 8.66
CA ALA A 419 9.38 -3.53 7.31
C ALA A 419 8.14 -2.64 7.25
N ASN A 420 8.00 -1.91 6.14
CA ASN A 420 6.69 -1.43 5.72
C ASN A 420 5.89 -2.59 5.10
N ILE A 421 4.73 -2.91 5.67
CA ILE A 421 3.83 -3.95 5.15
C ILE A 421 2.58 -3.39 4.46
N THR A 422 2.50 -2.05 4.32
CA THR A 422 1.31 -1.36 3.78
C THR A 422 0.04 -1.69 4.59
N ASP A 423 0.19 -1.87 5.91
CA ASP A 423 -0.93 -1.96 6.84
C ASP A 423 -1.16 -0.56 7.44
N LEU A 424 -2.11 0.17 6.88
CA LEU A 424 -2.43 1.52 7.38
C LEU A 424 -3.87 1.58 7.88
N VAL A 425 -4.06 2.36 8.94
CA VAL A 425 -5.37 2.85 9.36
C VAL A 425 -5.32 4.37 9.38
N CYS A 426 -6.15 5.01 8.56
CA CYS A 426 -6.10 6.44 8.29
C CYS A 426 -7.36 7.16 8.79
N GLY A 427 -7.15 8.34 9.38
CA GLY A 427 -8.16 9.35 9.64
C GLY A 427 -7.96 10.52 8.68
N VAL A 428 -8.97 10.77 7.84
CA VAL A 428 -8.88 11.72 6.71
C VAL A 428 -9.71 12.99 6.91
N LYS A 429 -10.23 13.18 8.13
CA LYS A 429 -11.02 14.36 8.50
C LYS A 429 -10.37 15.11 9.66
N ASP A 430 -10.56 16.41 9.66
CA ASP A 430 -10.11 17.32 10.71
C ASP A 430 -11.01 17.29 11.96
N PHE A 431 -10.63 18.08 12.96
CA PHE A 431 -11.35 18.21 14.23
C PHE A 431 -12.76 18.85 14.07
N GLU A 432 -13.05 19.48 12.93
CA GLU A 432 -14.35 20.02 12.55
C GLU A 432 -15.17 19.05 11.68
N ASN A 433 -14.70 17.81 11.52
CA ASN A 433 -15.29 16.76 10.68
C ASN A 433 -15.33 17.11 9.18
N LYS A 434 -14.44 18.00 8.72
CA LYS A 434 -14.22 18.30 7.29
C LYS A 434 -13.14 17.38 6.74
N ALA A 435 -13.31 16.90 5.51
CA ALA A 435 -12.28 16.13 4.84
C ALA A 435 -11.06 17.03 4.56
N PHE A 436 -9.86 16.51 4.81
CA PHE A 436 -8.64 17.15 4.34
C PHE A 436 -8.52 16.96 2.83
N GLU A 437 -7.98 17.97 2.13
CA GLU A 437 -7.45 17.78 0.78
C GLU A 437 -6.08 17.12 0.89
N LEU A 438 -6.03 15.79 0.77
CA LEU A 438 -4.87 14.96 1.06
C LEU A 438 -3.67 15.29 0.18
N LEU A 439 -3.89 15.81 -1.04
CA LEU A 439 -2.82 16.22 -1.95
C LEU A 439 -2.01 17.39 -1.41
N ASN A 440 -2.58 18.22 -0.52
CA ASN A 440 -1.88 19.33 0.14
C ASN A 440 -0.89 18.86 1.22
N TYR A 441 -1.06 17.62 1.70
CA TYR A 441 -0.19 17.01 2.73
C TYR A 441 0.81 16.03 2.11
N ARG A 442 1.14 16.26 0.83
CA ARG A 442 2.12 15.48 0.08
C ARG A 442 3.43 16.23 -0.04
N ASP A 443 4.54 15.55 0.20
CA ASP A 443 5.86 16.05 -0.14
C ASP A 443 6.23 15.70 -1.58
N SER A 444 6.25 16.73 -2.45
CA SER A 444 6.55 16.59 -3.87
C SER A 444 8.01 16.22 -4.17
N ASP A 445 8.92 16.36 -3.21
CA ASP A 445 10.35 16.10 -3.37
C ASP A 445 10.73 14.65 -3.04
N THR A 446 9.78 13.82 -2.64
CA THR A 446 10.05 12.44 -2.20
C THR A 446 9.71 11.36 -3.24
N GLY A 447 9.55 11.74 -4.51
CA GLY A 447 9.46 10.77 -5.61
C GLY A 447 10.78 10.05 -5.87
N PHE A 448 10.79 9.11 -6.82
CA PHE A 448 12.03 8.49 -7.28
C PHE A 448 11.97 8.12 -8.76
N ILE A 449 13.16 7.92 -9.36
CA ILE A 449 13.32 7.53 -10.76
C ILE A 449 13.83 6.11 -10.80
N ALA A 450 13.14 5.25 -11.53
CA ALA A 450 13.50 3.85 -11.73
C ALA A 450 13.87 3.59 -13.19
N GLU A 451 14.93 2.82 -13.39
CA GLU A 451 15.27 2.27 -14.70
C GLU A 451 14.33 1.09 -15.03
N LYS A 452 13.80 1.08 -16.24
CA LYS A 452 12.95 0.02 -16.79
C LYS A 452 13.38 -0.28 -18.22
N SER A 453 12.70 -1.21 -18.87
CA SER A 453 12.85 -1.45 -20.31
C SER A 453 11.49 -1.59 -20.99
N GLN A 454 11.44 -1.22 -22.27
CA GLN A 454 10.31 -1.44 -23.16
C GLN A 454 10.85 -1.95 -24.50
N SER A 455 10.35 -3.10 -24.96
CA SER A 455 10.75 -3.69 -26.25
C SER A 455 12.28 -3.78 -26.44
N GLY A 456 13.01 -4.13 -25.37
CA GLY A 456 14.48 -4.24 -25.38
C GLY A 456 15.25 -2.92 -25.27
N LYS A 457 14.57 -1.76 -25.28
CA LYS A 457 15.18 -0.44 -25.07
C LYS A 457 15.12 -0.05 -23.59
N ALA A 458 16.22 0.45 -23.03
CA ALA A 458 16.24 0.99 -21.68
C ALA A 458 15.51 2.35 -21.62
N LEU A 459 14.82 2.59 -20.51
CA LEU A 459 14.10 3.84 -20.24
C LEU A 459 14.13 4.16 -18.75
N LYS A 460 13.85 5.41 -18.40
CA LYS A 460 13.60 5.86 -17.04
C LYS A 460 12.13 6.20 -16.88
N ALA A 461 11.55 5.75 -15.77
CA ALA A 461 10.18 6.05 -15.38
C ALA A 461 10.18 6.62 -13.95
N MET A 462 9.27 7.53 -13.69
CA MET A 462 9.17 8.20 -12.39
C MET A 462 8.02 7.64 -11.58
N GLU A 463 8.27 7.32 -10.32
CA GLU A 463 7.21 7.04 -9.35
C GLU A 463 6.94 8.32 -8.57
N LEU A 464 5.68 8.74 -8.59
CA LEU A 464 5.24 9.93 -7.87
C LEU A 464 5.29 9.65 -6.37
N PRO A 465 5.51 10.69 -5.56
CA PRO A 465 5.21 10.61 -4.15
C PRO A 465 3.73 10.24 -3.92
N GLY A 466 3.42 9.30 -3.03
CA GLY A 466 2.08 9.21 -2.44
C GLY A 466 1.87 8.09 -1.40
N LEU A 467 0.84 7.27 -1.59
CA LEU A 467 0.34 6.38 -0.54
C LEU A 467 1.47 5.45 -0.05
N TRP A 468 1.70 5.42 1.28
CA TRP A 468 2.71 4.63 2.02
C TRP A 468 4.20 4.81 1.70
N ASN A 469 4.62 5.88 1.03
CA ASN A 469 6.04 6.27 0.94
C ASN A 469 6.30 7.65 1.57
N GLY A 470 7.52 8.20 1.36
CA GLY A 470 7.96 9.47 1.94
C GLY A 470 7.06 10.67 1.60
N ALA A 471 6.17 10.54 0.64
CA ALA A 471 5.20 11.55 0.26
C ALA A 471 4.23 11.93 1.38
N MET A 472 3.98 11.03 2.31
CA MET A 472 3.12 11.28 3.47
C MET A 472 3.94 11.80 4.66
N SER A 473 5.08 12.44 4.43
CA SER A 473 5.91 13.06 5.47
C SER A 473 5.13 14.15 6.22
N ASP A 474 4.17 14.81 5.57
CA ASP A 474 3.31 15.82 6.21
C ASP A 474 2.03 15.26 6.87
N TRP A 475 1.98 13.94 7.12
CA TRP A 475 0.93 13.30 7.90
C TRP A 475 1.37 13.05 9.34
N ASN A 476 0.42 13.15 10.28
CA ASN A 476 0.64 12.64 11.62
C ASN A 476 0.76 11.11 11.55
N THR A 477 1.86 10.56 12.06
CA THR A 477 2.23 9.16 11.84
C THR A 477 2.56 8.48 13.17
N THR A 478 1.95 7.33 13.43
CA THR A 478 2.33 6.45 14.53
C THR A 478 2.68 5.07 13.97
N PHE A 479 3.83 4.54 14.33
CA PHE A 479 4.20 3.16 13.98
C PHE A 479 3.90 2.21 15.13
N VAL A 480 3.36 1.05 14.79
CA VAL A 480 3.02 -0.02 15.73
C VAL A 480 3.63 -1.32 15.22
N GLU A 481 4.37 -2.02 16.09
CA GLU A 481 4.81 -3.38 15.77
C GLU A 481 3.58 -4.30 15.72
N VAL A 482 3.45 -5.03 14.62
CA VAL A 482 2.43 -6.07 14.44
C VAL A 482 3.10 -7.43 14.20
N PRO A 483 2.44 -8.56 14.54
CA PRO A 483 2.99 -9.89 14.30
C PRO A 483 3.26 -10.13 12.83
N ILE A 484 4.33 -10.89 12.53
CA ILE A 484 4.67 -11.27 11.14
C ILE A 484 3.54 -12.04 10.45
N THR A 485 2.69 -12.74 11.21
CA THR A 485 1.49 -13.45 10.75
C THR A 485 0.44 -12.53 10.10
N THR A 486 0.57 -11.21 10.23
CA THR A 486 -0.27 -10.21 9.55
C THR A 486 0.21 -9.84 8.14
N PHE A 487 1.39 -10.35 7.75
CA PHE A 487 2.05 -10.02 6.49
C PHE A 487 2.35 -11.26 5.65
N ASN A 488 1.39 -11.61 4.79
CA ASN A 488 1.42 -12.80 3.95
C ASN A 488 1.22 -12.41 2.47
N PRO A 489 2.15 -11.64 1.87
CA PRO A 489 2.04 -11.23 0.48
C PRO A 489 2.45 -12.37 -0.47
N VAL A 490 1.70 -12.56 -1.55
CA VAL A 490 2.08 -13.50 -2.62
C VAL A 490 2.86 -12.76 -3.71
N LYS A 491 4.19 -12.87 -3.73
CA LYS A 491 5.08 -12.27 -4.74
C LYS A 491 5.43 -13.23 -5.87
N THR A 492 5.54 -14.52 -5.59
CA THR A 492 5.76 -15.61 -6.55
C THR A 492 4.65 -16.65 -6.46
N VAL A 493 4.47 -17.47 -7.48
CA VAL A 493 3.50 -18.58 -7.43
C VAL A 493 3.80 -19.57 -6.31
N LEU A 494 5.07 -19.76 -5.97
CA LEU A 494 5.50 -20.69 -4.94
C LEU A 494 5.11 -20.22 -3.54
N ASP A 495 4.89 -18.92 -3.33
CA ASP A 495 4.46 -18.39 -2.03
C ASP A 495 3.08 -18.95 -1.63
N LEU A 496 2.25 -19.39 -2.58
CA LEU A 496 0.99 -20.08 -2.30
C LEU A 496 1.18 -21.46 -1.63
N LEU A 497 2.40 -22.00 -1.59
CA LEU A 497 2.73 -23.23 -0.86
C LEU A 497 3.00 -22.97 0.63
N ASN A 498 3.15 -21.71 1.04
CA ASN A 498 3.33 -21.35 2.44
C ASN A 498 2.08 -21.71 3.25
N LYS A 499 2.28 -22.04 4.53
CA LYS A 499 1.23 -22.49 5.45
C LYS A 499 0.02 -21.54 5.48
N GLU A 500 0.30 -20.24 5.37
CA GLU A 500 -0.67 -19.15 5.35
C GLU A 500 -1.62 -19.20 4.17
N HIS A 501 -1.28 -19.93 3.11
CA HIS A 501 -2.10 -20.11 1.92
C HIS A 501 -2.65 -21.54 1.78
N GLN A 502 -2.48 -22.39 2.80
CA GLN A 502 -2.96 -23.77 2.79
C GLN A 502 -4.24 -23.89 3.63
N GLY A 503 -5.25 -24.58 3.08
CA GLY A 503 -6.45 -24.92 3.86
C GLY A 503 -6.16 -26.01 4.88
N HIS A 504 -6.72 -25.85 6.07
CA HIS A 504 -6.74 -26.90 7.09
C HIS A 504 -7.99 -27.76 6.98
#